data_AF-A0A2G5EX70-F1
#
_entry.id   AF-A0A2G5EX70-F1
#
_cell.length_a   1.000
_cell.length_b   1.000
_cell.length_c   1.000
_cell.angle_alpha   90.00
_cell.angle_beta   90.00
_cell.angle_gamma   90.00
#
_symmetry.space_group_name_H-M   'P 1'
#
loop_
_entity.id
_entity.type
_entity.pdbx_description
1 polymer ?
#
loop_
_entity_poly.entity_id
_entity_poly.type
_entity_poly.pdbx_seq_one_letter_code
_entity_poly.pdbx_strand_id
1 'polypeptide(L)'
;MVKQKLYEKEEEIITMKKYLKATADELQDIEYLNNTLLVKERTSTDELQEVRNELLSGLTDFSWRSSIRIKKMGELDPKPFQVACKEKFSSENWDIKSVELCSLWQENIKDPHWHPFNKIWINGKLHDEVDAADPKLKELRDVWGEQVYETVCVALSEINEYNPSGRYAVPELWNFKEGRKSSLKEAVEYLLKQLKFFKSRSKHPR
;
A
#
# COMPACT_ATOMS: atom_id res chain seq x y z
N MET A 1 16.72 49.57 51.07
CA MET A 1 16.39 49.36 49.63
C MET A 1 17.07 48.12 49.05
N VAL A 2 18.39 47.94 49.17
CA VAL A 2 19.10 46.76 48.60
C VAL A 2 18.67 45.42 49.22
N LYS A 3 18.55 45.35 50.57
CA LYS A 3 18.10 44.13 51.26
C LYS A 3 16.69 43.67 50.87
N GLN A 4 15.78 44.63 50.64
CA GLN A 4 14.40 44.33 50.23
C GLN A 4 14.35 43.73 48.82
N LYS A 5 15.09 44.33 47.87
CA LYS A 5 15.21 43.79 46.51
C LYS A 5 15.87 42.41 46.47
N LEU A 6 16.84 42.16 47.36
CA LEU A 6 17.45 40.84 47.51
C LEU A 6 16.43 39.79 47.97
N TYR A 7 15.63 40.13 48.99
CA TYR A 7 14.58 39.25 49.51
C TYR A 7 13.50 38.95 48.44
N GLU A 8 13.06 39.95 47.68
CA GLU A 8 12.12 39.77 46.55
C GLU A 8 12.69 38.81 45.49
N LYS A 9 13.98 38.94 45.16
CA LYS A 9 14.65 38.04 44.21
C LYS A 9 14.80 36.62 44.74
N GLU A 10 14.99 36.44 46.05
CA GLU A 10 15.03 35.12 46.69
C GLU A 10 13.67 34.42 46.59
N GLU A 11 12.56 35.12 46.84
CA GLU A 11 11.20 34.58 46.70
C GLU A 11 10.84 34.22 45.24
N GLU A 12 11.23 35.07 44.28
CA GLU A 12 11.09 34.76 42.84
C GLU A 12 11.86 33.47 42.46
N ILE A 13 13.10 33.31 42.95
CA ILE A 13 13.92 32.10 42.70
C ILE A 13 13.25 30.86 43.30
N ILE A 14 12.73 30.94 44.53
CA ILE A 14 12.03 29.82 45.17
C ILE A 14 10.79 29.42 44.34
N THR A 15 10.04 30.41 43.86
CA THR A 15 8.83 30.20 43.06
C THR A 15 9.17 29.54 41.72
N MET A 16 10.18 30.06 41.01
CA MET A 16 10.66 29.47 39.76
C MET A 16 11.16 28.04 39.95
N LYS A 17 11.87 27.74 41.05
CA LYS A 17 12.31 26.36 41.36
C LYS A 17 11.14 25.40 41.57
N LYS A 18 10.08 25.85 42.25
CA LYS A 18 8.86 25.03 42.44
C LYS A 18 8.17 24.76 41.11
N TYR A 19 8.04 25.78 40.26
CA TYR A 19 7.46 25.63 38.93
C TYR A 19 8.28 24.68 38.06
N LEU A 20 9.60 24.88 37.98
CA LEU A 20 10.50 23.99 37.23
C LEU A 20 10.40 22.54 37.69
N LYS A 21 10.30 22.30 38.99
CA LYS A 21 10.12 20.95 39.52
C LYS A 21 8.78 20.36 39.10
N ALA A 22 7.68 21.09 39.28
CA ALA A 22 6.35 20.62 38.87
C ALA A 22 6.30 20.31 37.37
N THR A 23 6.87 21.19 36.53
CA THR A 23 6.96 20.97 35.08
C THR A 23 7.85 19.76 34.73
N ALA A 24 8.95 19.53 35.46
CA ALA A 24 9.79 18.35 35.25
C ALA A 24 9.05 17.05 35.61
N ASP A 25 8.32 17.04 36.73
CA ASP A 25 7.50 15.91 37.15
C ASP A 25 6.38 15.64 36.12
N GLU A 26 5.70 16.68 35.63
CA GLU A 26 4.69 16.57 34.55
C GLU A 26 5.27 16.03 33.24
N LEU A 27 6.47 16.48 32.84
CA LEU A 27 7.16 15.97 31.66
C LEU A 27 7.50 14.49 31.80
N GLN A 28 7.92 14.06 32.98
CA GLN A 28 8.21 12.65 33.26
C GLN A 28 6.95 11.79 33.15
N ASP A 29 5.80 12.28 33.65
CA ASP A 29 4.52 11.58 33.54
C ASP A 29 4.05 11.48 32.08
N ILE A 30 4.20 12.55 31.30
CA ILE A 30 3.87 12.56 29.86
C ILE A 30 4.78 11.59 29.09
N GLU A 31 6.08 11.56 29.39
CA GLU A 31 7.02 10.64 28.76
C GLU A 31 6.67 9.18 29.06
N TYR A 32 6.33 8.88 30.33
CA TYR A 32 5.87 7.56 30.73
C TYR A 32 4.59 7.13 29.99
N LEU A 33 3.62 8.03 29.89
CA LEU A 33 2.37 7.77 29.17
C LEU A 33 2.64 7.55 27.67
N ASN A 34 3.47 8.38 27.05
CA ASN A 34 3.83 8.26 25.64
C ASN A 34 4.50 6.91 25.35
N ASN A 35 5.46 6.50 26.17
CA ASN A 35 6.11 5.21 26.05
C ASN A 35 5.11 4.05 26.19
N THR A 36 4.16 4.15 27.13
CA THR A 36 3.11 3.15 27.31
C THR A 36 2.19 3.06 26.09
N LEU A 37 1.82 4.19 25.50
CA LEU A 37 0.99 4.23 24.28
C LEU A 37 1.73 3.65 23.07
N LEU A 38 3.00 3.99 22.90
CA LEU A 38 3.84 3.44 21.82
C LEU A 38 3.94 1.91 21.90
N VAL A 39 4.10 1.35 23.11
CA VAL A 39 4.13 -0.11 23.28
C VAL A 39 2.78 -0.73 22.89
N LYS A 40 1.66 -0.16 23.35
CA LYS A 40 0.31 -0.65 23.01
C LYS A 40 0.01 -0.56 21.52
N GLU A 41 0.38 0.54 20.87
CA GLU A 41 0.21 0.74 19.43
C GLU A 41 0.98 -0.32 18.64
N ARG A 42 2.25 -0.56 19.01
CA ARG A 42 3.08 -1.61 18.38
C ARG A 42 2.44 -2.97 18.52
N THR A 43 2.07 -3.38 19.73
CA THR A 43 1.39 -4.66 19.96
C THR A 43 0.12 -4.80 19.14
N SER A 44 -0.74 -3.77 19.13
CA SER A 44 -1.97 -3.80 18.32
C SER A 44 -1.70 -3.85 16.82
N THR A 45 -0.65 -3.18 16.35
CA THR A 45 -0.25 -3.18 14.94
C THR A 45 0.28 -4.56 14.54
N ASP A 46 1.08 -5.18 15.39
CA ASP A 46 1.63 -6.52 15.18
C ASP A 46 0.48 -7.55 15.09
N GLU A 47 -0.48 -7.53 16.02
CA GLU A 47 -1.66 -8.41 15.98
C GLU A 47 -2.49 -8.23 14.70
N LEU A 48 -2.73 -6.98 14.26
CA LEU A 48 -3.46 -6.72 13.03
C LEU A 48 -2.70 -7.19 11.80
N GLN A 49 -1.37 -7.08 11.81
CA GLN A 49 -0.52 -7.52 10.72
C GLN A 49 -0.43 -9.04 10.64
N GLU A 50 -0.39 -9.74 11.77
CA GLU A 50 -0.50 -11.20 11.84
C GLU A 50 -1.82 -11.68 11.23
N VAL A 51 -2.95 -11.08 11.62
CA VAL A 51 -4.26 -11.41 11.04
C VAL A 51 -4.29 -11.14 9.54
N ARG A 52 -3.70 -10.02 9.09
CA ARG A 52 -3.61 -9.69 7.67
C ARG A 52 -2.80 -10.73 6.90
N ASN A 53 -1.65 -11.13 7.42
CA ASN A 53 -0.78 -12.12 6.80
C ASN A 53 -1.46 -13.48 6.74
N GLU A 54 -2.18 -13.88 7.79
CA GLU A 54 -2.96 -15.12 7.81
C GLU A 54 -4.07 -15.10 6.75
N LEU A 55 -4.78 -13.97 6.62
CA LEU A 55 -5.80 -13.80 5.57
C LEU A 55 -5.22 -13.85 4.16
N LEU A 56 -4.07 -13.21 3.93
CA LEU A 56 -3.37 -13.27 2.65
C LEU A 56 -2.91 -14.70 2.35
N SER A 57 -2.31 -15.39 3.31
CA SER A 57 -1.92 -16.79 3.17
C SER A 57 -3.14 -17.67 2.83
N GLY A 58 -4.18 -17.62 3.67
CA GLY A 58 -5.36 -18.46 3.53
C GLY A 58 -6.21 -18.18 2.29
N LEU A 59 -6.18 -16.98 1.72
CA LEU A 59 -6.92 -16.63 0.49
C LEU A 59 -6.15 -16.95 -0.80
N THR A 60 -4.87 -17.35 -0.72
CA THR A 60 -4.06 -17.65 -1.90
C THR A 60 -4.65 -18.82 -2.71
N ASP A 61 -5.20 -19.82 -2.03
CA ASP A 61 -5.79 -21.02 -2.64
C ASP A 61 -7.30 -20.88 -2.96
N PHE A 62 -7.91 -19.72 -2.69
CA PHE A 62 -9.34 -19.54 -2.91
C PHE A 62 -9.71 -19.35 -4.39
N SER A 63 -10.87 -19.88 -4.77
CA SER A 63 -11.38 -19.87 -6.14
C SER A 63 -11.47 -18.45 -6.73
N TRP A 64 -11.11 -18.33 -8.01
CA TRP A 64 -11.22 -17.15 -8.87
C TRP A 64 -12.60 -16.47 -8.91
N ARG A 65 -13.66 -17.11 -8.39
CA ARG A 65 -15.03 -16.60 -8.39
C ARG A 65 -15.41 -15.79 -7.14
N SER A 66 -14.48 -15.55 -6.22
CA SER A 66 -14.75 -14.73 -5.03
C SER A 66 -14.71 -13.23 -5.30
N SER A 67 -15.55 -12.47 -4.59
CA SER A 67 -15.54 -11.00 -4.65
C SER A 67 -14.33 -10.41 -3.95
N ILE A 68 -13.82 -11.08 -2.91
CA ILE A 68 -12.60 -10.71 -2.19
C ILE A 68 -11.51 -11.72 -2.54
N ARG A 69 -10.38 -11.21 -3.04
CA ARG A 69 -9.21 -11.98 -3.49
C ARG A 69 -7.94 -11.19 -3.21
N ILE A 70 -6.81 -11.83 -3.44
CA ILE A 70 -5.51 -11.16 -3.44
C ILE A 70 -5.30 -10.51 -4.80
N LYS A 71 -4.90 -9.24 -4.79
CA LYS A 71 -4.36 -8.52 -5.94
C LYS A 71 -2.90 -8.22 -5.65
N LYS A 72 -1.99 -8.46 -6.61
CA LYS A 72 -0.61 -8.01 -6.50
C LYS A 72 -0.50 -6.62 -7.10
N MET A 73 -0.36 -5.61 -6.25
CA MET A 73 -0.27 -4.20 -6.66
C MET A 73 1.06 -3.98 -7.37
N GLY A 74 1.02 -3.56 -8.63
CA GLY A 74 2.20 -3.39 -9.47
C GLY A 74 2.60 -4.59 -10.32
N GLU A 75 1.83 -5.68 -10.30
CA GLU A 75 1.99 -6.80 -11.23
C GLU A 75 1.21 -6.52 -12.52
N LEU A 76 1.85 -6.68 -13.68
CA LEU A 76 1.21 -6.49 -14.98
C LEU A 76 0.19 -7.59 -15.27
N ASP A 77 -1.00 -7.21 -15.74
CA ASP A 77 -1.92 -8.16 -16.37
C ASP A 77 -1.32 -8.58 -17.72
N PRO A 78 -1.07 -9.88 -17.97
CA PRO A 78 -0.51 -10.34 -19.24
C PRO A 78 -1.49 -10.22 -20.42
N LYS A 79 -2.80 -10.08 -20.20
CA LYS A 79 -3.80 -10.11 -21.28
C LYS A 79 -3.62 -9.01 -22.34
N PRO A 80 -3.39 -7.73 -21.99
CA PRO A 80 -3.21 -6.68 -22.98
C PRO A 80 -1.98 -6.93 -23.87
N PHE A 81 -0.90 -7.47 -23.29
CA PHE A 81 0.28 -7.89 -24.04
C PHE A 81 -0.04 -9.04 -25.00
N GLN A 82 -0.85 -10.03 -24.57
CA GLN A 82 -1.26 -11.14 -25.43
C GLN A 82 -2.10 -10.66 -26.61
N VAL A 83 -3.03 -9.73 -26.39
CA VAL A 83 -3.86 -9.16 -27.46
C VAL A 83 -2.99 -8.40 -28.45
N ALA A 84 -2.12 -7.49 -27.97
CA ALA A 84 -1.23 -6.71 -28.83
C ALA A 84 -0.27 -7.60 -29.64
N CYS A 85 0.30 -8.65 -29.03
CA CYS A 85 1.18 -9.58 -29.73
C CYS A 85 0.44 -10.43 -30.76
N LYS A 86 -0.79 -10.88 -30.49
CA LYS A 86 -1.62 -11.61 -31.47
C LYS A 86 -1.91 -10.78 -32.71
N GLU A 87 -2.22 -9.49 -32.53
CA GLU A 87 -2.52 -8.59 -33.64
C GLU A 87 -1.27 -8.27 -34.46
N LYS A 88 -0.12 -8.12 -33.79
CA LYS A 88 1.13 -7.71 -34.42
C LYS A 88 1.87 -8.84 -35.13
N PHE A 89 1.76 -10.07 -34.64
CA PHE A 89 2.51 -11.20 -35.17
C PHE A 89 1.57 -12.24 -35.81
N SER A 90 1.75 -12.48 -37.11
CA SER A 90 1.03 -13.53 -37.85
C SER A 90 1.60 -14.95 -37.62
N SER A 91 2.67 -15.08 -36.82
CA SER A 91 3.39 -16.33 -36.56
C SER A 91 2.86 -17.05 -35.30
N GLU A 92 3.06 -18.37 -35.23
CA GLU A 92 2.66 -19.22 -34.08
C GLU A 92 3.34 -18.87 -32.74
N ASN A 93 4.39 -18.02 -32.72
CA ASN A 93 5.16 -17.68 -31.52
C ASN A 93 4.73 -16.37 -30.82
N TRP A 94 3.53 -15.85 -31.08
CA TRP A 94 3.07 -14.59 -30.45
C TRP A 94 2.91 -14.72 -28.92
N ASP A 95 2.68 -15.93 -28.43
CA ASP A 95 2.50 -16.28 -27.03
C ASP A 95 3.81 -16.10 -26.25
N ILE A 96 4.92 -16.62 -26.77
CA ILE A 96 6.26 -16.47 -26.19
C ILE A 96 6.65 -14.99 -26.19
N LYS A 97 6.46 -14.28 -27.32
CA LYS A 97 6.76 -12.85 -27.42
C LYS A 97 5.95 -12.00 -26.44
N SER A 98 4.69 -12.37 -26.19
CA SER A 98 3.86 -11.69 -25.20
C SER A 98 4.41 -11.85 -23.79
N VAL A 99 4.90 -13.04 -23.43
CA VAL A 99 5.49 -13.30 -22.12
C VAL A 99 6.80 -12.53 -21.95
N GLU A 100 7.66 -12.54 -22.98
CA GLU A 100 8.92 -11.79 -22.99
C GLU A 100 8.68 -10.29 -22.84
N LEU A 101 7.74 -9.73 -23.61
CA LEU A 101 7.38 -8.32 -23.54
C LEU A 101 6.80 -7.94 -22.17
N CYS A 102 5.85 -8.72 -21.65
CA CYS A 102 5.26 -8.46 -20.34
C CYS A 102 6.33 -8.50 -19.24
N SER A 103 7.26 -9.47 -19.30
CA SER A 103 8.35 -9.58 -18.33
C SER A 103 9.35 -8.42 -18.44
N LEU A 104 9.71 -8.03 -19.66
CA LEU A 104 10.57 -6.87 -19.91
C LEU A 104 10.00 -5.60 -19.26
N TRP A 105 8.70 -5.35 -19.46
CA TRP A 105 8.05 -4.20 -18.85
C TRP A 105 7.92 -4.31 -17.35
N GLN A 106 7.71 -5.51 -16.81
CA GLN A 106 7.71 -5.73 -15.36
C GLN A 106 9.08 -5.39 -14.75
N GLU A 107 10.18 -5.74 -15.41
CA GLU A 107 11.54 -5.39 -14.96
C GLU A 107 11.85 -3.90 -15.12
N ASN A 108 11.42 -3.27 -16.22
CA ASN A 108 11.50 -1.81 -16.35
C ASN A 108 10.81 -1.12 -15.18
N ILE A 109 9.57 -1.52 -14.86
CA ILE A 109 8.81 -0.99 -13.74
C ILE A 109 9.54 -1.17 -12.39
N LYS A 110 10.28 -2.27 -12.20
CA LYS A 110 11.07 -2.51 -10.98
C LYS A 110 12.35 -1.68 -10.91
N ASP A 111 12.85 -1.15 -12.03
CA ASP A 111 14.09 -0.39 -12.06
C ASP A 111 13.96 0.89 -11.21
N PRO A 112 14.76 1.06 -10.15
CA PRO A 112 14.74 2.28 -9.33
C PRO A 112 15.27 3.51 -10.08
N HIS A 113 16.02 3.33 -11.18
CA HIS A 113 16.53 4.45 -11.99
C HIS A 113 15.51 4.98 -13.00
N TRP A 114 14.40 4.26 -13.21
CA TRP A 114 13.33 4.70 -14.09
C TRP A 114 12.08 5.08 -13.29
N HIS A 115 11.91 6.39 -13.10
CA HIS A 115 10.82 6.96 -12.33
C HIS A 115 10.05 8.01 -13.17
N PRO A 116 9.17 7.56 -14.10
CA PRO A 116 8.46 8.43 -15.03
C PRO A 116 7.26 9.10 -14.35
N PHE A 117 7.50 9.98 -13.39
CA PHE A 117 6.46 10.69 -12.64
C PHE A 117 6.67 12.19 -12.64
N ASN A 118 5.58 12.93 -12.86
CA ASN A 118 5.47 14.35 -12.63
C ASN A 118 4.81 14.62 -11.29
N LYS A 119 5.16 15.75 -10.66
CA LYS A 119 4.50 16.20 -9.44
C LYS A 119 3.37 17.18 -9.78
N ILE A 120 2.17 16.85 -9.35
CA ILE A 120 0.95 17.64 -9.56
C ILE A 120 0.30 18.03 -8.23
N TRP A 121 -0.40 19.15 -8.21
CA TRP A 121 -1.13 19.61 -7.02
C TRP A 121 -2.60 19.19 -7.12
N ILE A 122 -3.04 18.34 -6.19
CA ILE A 122 -4.45 17.94 -6.04
C ILE A 122 -4.89 18.32 -4.63
N ASN A 123 -5.93 19.14 -4.49
CA ASN A 123 -6.50 19.55 -3.20
C ASN A 123 -5.47 20.10 -2.20
N GLY A 124 -4.47 20.85 -2.67
CA GLY A 124 -3.43 21.43 -1.82
C GLY A 124 -2.37 20.43 -1.34
N LYS A 125 -2.34 19.21 -1.89
CA LYS A 125 -1.31 18.20 -1.66
C LYS A 125 -0.57 17.90 -2.96
N LEU A 126 0.73 17.64 -2.86
CA LEU A 126 1.56 17.20 -3.97
C LEU A 126 1.36 15.69 -4.17
N HIS A 127 1.07 15.30 -5.40
CA HIS A 127 0.86 13.92 -5.84
C HIS A 127 1.76 13.60 -7.03
N ASP A 128 2.17 12.34 -7.14
CA ASP A 128 2.89 11.84 -8.31
C ASP A 128 1.87 11.33 -9.34
N GLU A 129 2.00 11.80 -10.57
CA GLU A 129 1.22 11.35 -11.74
C GLU A 129 2.18 10.81 -12.80
N VAL A 130 1.82 9.71 -13.45
CA VAL A 130 2.67 9.12 -14.50
C VAL A 130 2.89 10.12 -15.62
N ASP A 131 4.16 10.34 -15.98
CA ASP A 131 4.54 11.26 -17.05
C ASP A 131 4.24 10.65 -18.42
N ALA A 132 3.09 11.00 -19.00
CA ALA A 132 2.74 10.61 -20.37
C ALA A 132 3.74 11.14 -21.42
N ALA A 133 4.61 12.09 -21.06
CA ALA A 133 5.66 12.59 -21.94
C ALA A 133 6.92 11.69 -21.96
N ASP A 134 7.05 10.72 -21.03
CA ASP A 134 8.21 9.85 -20.88
C ASP A 134 8.55 9.11 -22.19
N PRO A 135 9.81 9.14 -22.65
CA PRO A 135 10.19 8.53 -23.93
C PRO A 135 9.87 7.04 -24.05
N LYS A 136 10.09 6.25 -22.98
CA LYS A 136 9.81 4.81 -23.00
C LYS A 136 8.31 4.55 -23.05
N LEU A 137 7.52 5.30 -22.28
CA LEU A 137 6.06 5.18 -22.29
C LEU A 137 5.45 5.61 -23.63
N LYS A 138 5.98 6.65 -24.27
CA LYS A 138 5.57 7.03 -25.64
C LYS A 138 5.85 5.92 -26.63
N GLU A 139 7.07 5.38 -26.63
CA GLU A 139 7.43 4.26 -27.51
C GLU A 139 6.52 3.04 -27.26
N LEU A 140 6.24 2.72 -25.99
CA LEU A 140 5.32 1.64 -25.63
C LEU A 140 3.96 1.83 -26.27
N ARG A 141 3.40 3.03 -26.14
CA ARG A 141 2.09 3.39 -26.68
C ARG A 141 2.07 3.31 -28.20
N ASP A 142 3.08 3.88 -28.85
CA ASP A 142 3.17 3.93 -30.31
C ASP A 142 3.37 2.54 -30.93
N VAL A 143 4.13 1.67 -30.25
CA VAL A 143 4.53 0.34 -30.77
C VAL A 143 3.52 -0.76 -30.41
N TRP A 144 2.91 -0.69 -29.22
CA TRP A 144 2.08 -1.77 -28.66
C TRP A 144 0.64 -1.35 -28.34
N GLY A 145 0.30 -0.07 -28.49
CA GLY A 145 -1.05 0.44 -28.36
C GLY A 145 -1.45 0.89 -26.96
N GLU A 146 -2.63 1.51 -26.88
CA GLU A 146 -3.15 2.16 -25.68
C GLU A 146 -3.30 1.20 -24.50
N GLN A 147 -3.84 0.00 -24.73
CA GLN A 147 -4.14 -0.94 -23.64
C GLN A 147 -2.89 -1.42 -22.91
N VAL A 148 -1.79 -1.63 -23.64
CA VAL A 148 -0.51 -2.01 -23.04
C VAL A 148 0.08 -0.84 -22.26
N TYR A 149 0.03 0.37 -22.82
CA TYR A 149 0.45 1.61 -22.15
C TYR A 149 -0.33 1.84 -20.84
N GLU A 150 -1.66 1.77 -20.87
CA GLU A 150 -2.52 1.95 -19.69
C GLU A 150 -2.19 0.91 -18.60
N THR A 151 -1.98 -0.35 -19.00
CA THR A 151 -1.62 -1.43 -18.07
C THR A 151 -0.30 -1.16 -17.35
N VAL A 152 0.70 -0.64 -18.07
CA VAL A 152 1.99 -0.23 -17.48
C VAL A 152 1.83 0.98 -16.57
N CYS A 153 1.02 1.97 -16.95
CA CYS A 153 0.76 3.17 -16.13
C CYS A 153 0.05 2.83 -14.82
N VAL A 154 -0.93 1.91 -14.86
CA VAL A 154 -1.61 1.41 -13.66
C VAL A 154 -0.60 0.70 -12.75
N ALA A 155 0.20 -0.22 -13.29
CA ALA A 155 1.20 -0.92 -12.49
C ALA A 155 2.26 0.02 -11.88
N LEU A 156 2.73 1.03 -12.63
CA LEU A 156 3.62 2.08 -12.12
C LEU A 156 3.00 2.83 -10.94
N SER A 157 1.75 3.28 -11.10
CA SER A 157 1.02 4.01 -10.06
C SER A 157 0.83 3.16 -8.81
N GLU A 158 0.46 1.89 -8.98
CA GLU A 158 0.31 0.94 -7.89
C GLU A 158 1.64 0.69 -7.14
N ILE A 159 2.76 0.57 -7.84
CA ILE A 159 4.07 0.46 -7.16
C ILE A 159 4.39 1.73 -6.38
N ASN A 160 4.14 2.91 -6.95
CA ASN A 160 4.45 4.16 -6.27
C ASN A 160 3.59 4.37 -5.01
N GLU A 161 2.35 3.89 -5.02
CA GLU A 161 1.45 3.96 -3.86
C GLU A 161 1.79 2.91 -2.79
N TYR A 162 2.03 1.65 -3.20
CA TYR A 162 2.12 0.53 -2.25
C TYR A 162 3.54 0.14 -1.85
N ASN A 163 4.53 0.37 -2.71
CA ASN A 163 5.92 0.01 -2.45
C ASN A 163 6.92 0.91 -3.21
N PRO A 164 6.91 2.23 -2.97
CA PRO A 164 7.72 3.17 -3.75
C PRO A 164 9.22 2.89 -3.63
N SER A 165 9.69 2.48 -2.44
CA SER A 165 11.11 2.20 -2.20
C SER A 165 11.54 0.82 -2.70
N GLY A 166 10.70 -0.21 -2.48
CA GLY A 166 11.05 -1.58 -2.84
C GLY A 166 10.85 -1.91 -4.32
N ARG A 167 9.93 -1.19 -4.99
CA ARG A 167 9.64 -1.32 -6.43
C ARG A 167 9.23 -2.73 -6.88
N TYR A 168 8.80 -3.61 -5.97
CA TYR A 168 8.24 -4.93 -6.29
C TYR A 168 6.76 -5.01 -5.96
N ALA A 169 6.05 -5.91 -6.64
CA ALA A 169 4.61 -6.06 -6.46
C ALA A 169 4.28 -6.60 -5.06
N VAL A 170 3.26 -6.00 -4.41
CA VAL A 170 2.86 -6.34 -3.04
C VAL A 170 1.45 -6.95 -3.03
N PRO A 171 1.23 -8.10 -2.36
CA PRO A 171 -0.09 -8.69 -2.26
C PRO A 171 -1.00 -7.87 -1.33
N GLU A 172 -2.21 -7.59 -1.81
CA GLU A 172 -3.22 -6.80 -1.12
C GLU A 172 -4.57 -7.51 -1.16
N LEU A 173 -5.30 -7.44 -0.05
CA LEU A 173 -6.71 -7.85 0.00
C LEU A 173 -7.52 -6.87 -0.85
N TRP A 174 -8.19 -7.38 -1.88
CA TRP A 174 -8.89 -6.56 -2.86
C TRP A 174 -10.33 -7.02 -3.04
N ASN A 175 -11.25 -6.05 -3.01
CA ASN A 175 -12.64 -6.26 -3.37
C ASN A 175 -12.78 -5.99 -4.88
N PHE A 176 -12.79 -7.06 -5.67
CA PHE A 176 -12.92 -6.98 -7.12
C PHE A 176 -14.33 -6.59 -7.60
N LYS A 177 -15.34 -6.71 -6.73
CA LYS A 177 -16.69 -6.21 -7.04
C LYS A 177 -16.74 -4.69 -6.96
N GLU A 178 -16.04 -4.10 -6.00
CA GLU A 178 -16.03 -2.64 -5.76
C GLU A 178 -14.80 -1.93 -6.34
N GLY A 179 -13.82 -2.67 -6.86
CA GLY A 179 -12.63 -2.08 -7.48
C GLY A 179 -11.71 -1.36 -6.48
N ARG A 180 -11.67 -1.79 -5.22
CA ARG A 180 -10.86 -1.14 -4.16
C ARG A 180 -10.25 -2.13 -3.19
N LYS A 181 -9.30 -1.65 -2.38
CA LYS A 181 -8.75 -2.38 -1.23
C LYS A 181 -9.88 -2.82 -0.28
N SER A 182 -9.82 -4.08 0.12
CA SER A 182 -10.70 -4.68 1.11
C SER A 182 -10.17 -4.43 2.51
N SER A 183 -11.06 -4.14 3.45
CA SER A 183 -10.73 -4.15 4.87
C SER A 183 -10.58 -5.59 5.40
N LEU A 184 -9.91 -5.74 6.55
CA LEU A 184 -9.82 -7.03 7.25
C LEU A 184 -11.21 -7.54 7.64
N LYS A 185 -12.08 -6.63 8.10
CA LYS A 185 -13.48 -6.94 8.44
C LYS A 185 -14.22 -7.55 7.25
N GLU A 186 -14.15 -6.92 6.08
CA GLU A 186 -14.80 -7.43 4.86
C GLU A 186 -14.27 -8.83 4.47
N ALA A 187 -12.95 -9.04 4.56
CA ALA A 187 -12.33 -10.32 4.27
C ALA A 187 -12.80 -11.43 5.24
N VAL A 188 -12.84 -11.13 6.55
CA VAL A 188 -13.33 -12.06 7.58
C VAL A 188 -14.82 -12.37 7.39
N GLU A 189 -15.65 -11.35 7.16
CA GLU A 189 -17.08 -11.53 6.90
C GLU A 189 -17.33 -12.40 5.66
N TYR A 190 -16.51 -12.23 4.62
CA TYR A 190 -16.56 -13.05 3.42
C TYR A 190 -16.22 -14.52 3.74
N LEU A 191 -15.11 -14.78 4.45
CA LEU A 191 -14.72 -16.13 4.85
C LEU A 191 -15.78 -16.82 5.70
N LEU A 192 -16.37 -16.11 6.67
CA LEU A 192 -17.46 -16.63 7.49
C LEU A 192 -18.69 -17.00 6.67
N LYS A 193 -19.05 -16.21 5.66
CA LYS A 193 -20.14 -16.53 4.71
C LYS A 193 -19.81 -17.79 3.89
N GLN A 194 -18.59 -17.90 3.38
CA GLN A 194 -18.15 -19.10 2.64
C GLN A 194 -18.20 -20.35 3.52
N LEU A 195 -17.68 -20.29 4.74
CA LEU A 195 -17.70 -21.41 5.69
C LEU A 195 -19.13 -21.87 6.00
N LYS A 196 -20.08 -20.93 6.21
CA LYS A 196 -21.50 -21.26 6.41
C LYS A 196 -22.09 -21.96 5.18
N PHE A 197 -21.77 -21.49 3.99
CA PHE A 197 -22.23 -22.11 2.74
C PHE A 197 -21.72 -23.54 2.57
N PHE A 198 -20.42 -23.79 2.81
CA PHE A 198 -19.85 -25.13 2.74
C PHE A 198 -20.45 -26.09 3.76
N LYS A 199 -20.67 -25.64 5.01
CA LYS A 199 -21.32 -26.46 6.06
C LYS A 199 -22.77 -26.81 5.75
N SER A 200 -23.50 -25.95 5.04
CA SER A 200 -24.88 -26.25 4.63
C SER A 200 -24.93 -27.34 3.55
N ARG A 201 -24.00 -27.30 2.58
CA ARG A 201 -23.86 -28.32 1.53
C ARG A 201 -23.43 -29.67 2.06
N SER A 202 -22.53 -29.74 3.03
CA SER A 202 -22.09 -31.02 3.60
C SER A 202 -23.21 -31.74 4.37
N LYS A 203 -24.20 -31.00 4.88
CA LYS A 203 -25.38 -31.57 5.55
C LYS A 203 -26.47 -32.05 4.58
N HIS A 204 -26.41 -31.64 3.31
CA HIS A 204 -27.35 -32.04 2.26
C HIS A 204 -26.55 -32.42 1.01
N PRO A 205 -25.86 -33.58 1.02
CA PRO A 205 -25.23 -34.09 -0.20
C PRO A 205 -26.32 -34.32 -1.25
N ARG A 206 -26.04 -33.90 -2.48
CA ARG A 206 -26.91 -34.17 -3.64
C ARG A 206 -26.90 -35.66 -3.98
#